data_AF-A0A7C3Y2E9-F1
#
_entry.id   AF-A0A7C3Y2E9-F1
#
_cell.length_a   1.000
_cell.length_b   1.000
_cell.length_c   1.000
_cell.angle_alpha   90.00
_cell.angle_beta   90.00
_cell.angle_gamma   90.00
#
_symmetry.space_group_name_H-M   'P 1'
#
loop_
_entity.id
_entity.type
_entity.pdbx_description
1 polymer ?
#
loop_
_entity_poly.entity_id
_entity_poly.type
_entity_poly.pdbx_seq_one_letter_code
_entity_poly.pdbx_strand_id
1 'polypeptide(L)' 'MPYKFSASSLGLLKECPRCFWIQFNKGIKRPESIFPSLPSGMDKVLKNHFDRFMERKELPPELRHLECMHGC' A
#
# COMPACT_ATOMS: atom_id res chain seq x y z
N MET A 1 -4.29 10.32 -23.37
CA MET A 1 -4.43 9.37 -22.24
C MET A 1 -3.47 9.79 -21.15
N PRO A 2 -3.90 9.96 -19.89
CA PRO A 2 -2.99 10.31 -18.81
C PRO A 2 -2.07 9.13 -18.49
N TYR A 3 -0.77 9.38 -18.36
CA TYR A 3 0.17 8.37 -17.90
C TYR A 3 -0.16 7.96 -16.45
N LYS A 4 -0.23 6.66 -16.18
CA LYS A 4 -0.46 6.11 -14.83
C LYS A 4 0.87 5.73 -14.18
N PHE A 5 1.25 6.44 -13.13
CA PHE A 5 2.44 6.15 -12.35
C PHE A 5 2.07 5.91 -10.89
N SER A 6 2.71 4.90 -10.27
CA SER A 6 2.66 4.72 -8.82
C SER A 6 3.61 5.69 -8.11
N ALA A 7 3.41 5.91 -6.81
CA ALA A 7 4.34 6.72 -6.00
C ALA A 7 5.79 6.20 -6.09
N SER A 8 5.98 4.88 -6.05
CA SER A 8 7.30 4.24 -6.20
C SER A 8 7.92 4.50 -7.58
N SER A 9 7.11 4.53 -8.64
CA SER A 9 7.58 4.86 -9.99
C SER A 9 8.05 6.30 -10.10
N LEU A 10 7.36 7.24 -9.43
CA LEU A 10 7.80 8.63 -9.34
C LEU A 10 9.04 8.79 -8.46
N GLY A 11 9.17 7.97 -7.41
CA GLY A 11 10.41 7.86 -6.63
C GLY A 11 11.61 7.48 -7.51
N LEU A 12 11.43 6.47 -8.38
CA LEU A 12 12.44 6.06 -9.35
C LEU A 12 12.80 7.19 -10.32
N LEU A 13 11.83 7.99 -10.79
CA LEU A 13 12.10 9.15 -11.64
C LEU A 13 13.00 10.17 -10.94
N LYS A 14 12.72 10.46 -9.66
CA LYS A 14 13.54 11.38 -8.86
C LYS A 14 14.96 10.87 -8.62
N GLU A 15 15.10 9.56 -8.41
CA GLU A 15 16.39 8.93 -8.13
C GLU A 15 17.24 8.71 -9.40
N CYS A 16 16.62 8.22 -10.48
CA CYS A 16 17.28 7.94 -11.77
C CYS A 16 16.31 8.08 -12.95
N PRO A 17 16.29 9.25 -13.61
CA PRO A 17 15.44 9.49 -14.79
C PRO A 17 15.70 8.53 -15.95
N ARG A 18 16.97 8.15 -16.18
CA ARG A 18 17.34 7.18 -17.22
C ARG A 18 16.75 5.80 -16.94
N CYS A 19 16.77 5.37 -15.69
CA CYS A 19 16.24 4.08 -15.26
C CYS A 19 14.73 4.04 -15.39
N PHE A 20 14.07 5.13 -15.00
CA PHE A 20 12.64 5.32 -15.24
C PHE A 20 12.30 5.21 -16.74
N TRP A 21 13.01 5.94 -17.60
CA TRP A 21 12.77 5.88 -19.04
C TRP A 21 12.99 4.47 -19.61
N ILE A 22 14.07 3.79 -19.22
CA ILE A 22 14.34 2.41 -19.65
C ILE A 22 13.22 1.46 -19.19
N GLN A 23 12.71 1.61 -17.97
CA GLN A 23 11.64 0.80 -17.44
C GLN A 23 10.31 1.01 -18.19
N PHE A 24 9.95 2.26 -18.49
CA PHE A 24 8.65 2.59 -19.12
C PHE A 24 8.66 2.52 -20.65
N ASN A 25 9.78 2.81 -21.32
CA ASN A 25 9.88 2.78 -22.78
C ASN A 25 10.47 1.48 -23.33
N LYS A 26 11.39 0.84 -22.59
CA LYS A 26 12.03 -0.41 -23.03
C LYS A 26 11.56 -1.64 -22.25
N GLY A 27 10.75 -1.47 -21.20
CA GLY A 27 10.25 -2.57 -20.38
C GLY A 27 11.30 -3.25 -19.49
N ILE A 28 12.53 -2.71 -19.44
CA ILE A 28 13.63 -3.30 -18.68
C ILE A 28 13.59 -2.75 -17.25
N LYS A 29 13.19 -3.59 -16.29
CA LYS A 29 13.13 -3.23 -14.87
C LYS A 29 14.51 -3.36 -14.21
N ARG A 30 14.73 -2.58 -13.16
CA ARG A 30 15.86 -2.81 -12.25
C ARG A 30 15.68 -4.16 -11.53
N PRO A 31 16.77 -4.83 -11.12
CA PRO A 31 16.68 -5.99 -10.24
C PRO A 31 15.89 -5.64 -8.98
N GLU A 32 14.94 -6.49 -8.60
CA GLU A 32 14.15 -6.27 -7.39
C GLU A 32 15.02 -6.50 -6.14
N SER A 33 14.90 -5.61 -5.17
CA SER A 33 15.45 -5.83 -3.83
C SER A 33 14.58 -6.82 -3.07
N ILE A 34 15.17 -7.49 -2.07
CA ILE A 34 14.42 -8.40 -1.19
C ILE A 34 13.40 -7.56 -0.42
N PHE A 35 12.12 -7.76 -0.73
CA PHE A 35 11.05 -7.18 0.06
C PHE A 35 10.86 -8.01 1.33
N PRO A 36 10.83 -7.40 2.53
CA PRO A 36 10.65 -8.15 3.76
C PRO A 36 9.24 -8.74 3.81
N SER A 37 9.15 -10.06 3.97
CA SER A 37 7.85 -10.77 4.03
C SER A 37 7.07 -10.50 5.31
N LEU A 38 7.76 -10.10 6.38
CA LEU A 38 7.16 -9.86 7.69
C LEU A 38 6.15 -8.68 7.67
N PRO A 39 6.51 -7.46 7.22
CA PRO A 39 5.54 -6.36 7.09
C PRO A 39 4.34 -6.74 6.20
N SER A 40 4.58 -7.33 5.03
CA SER A 40 3.49 -7.76 4.15
C SER A 40 2.57 -8.80 4.79
N GLY A 41 3.14 -9.73 5.57
CA GLY A 41 2.38 -10.74 6.30
C GLY A 41 1.52 -10.11 7.39
N MET A 42 2.08 -9.18 8.16
CA MET A 42 1.36 -8.43 9.19
C MET A 42 0.20 -7.63 8.59
N ASP A 43 0.43 -6.90 7.50
CA ASP A 43 -0.59 -6.11 6.81
C ASP A 43 -1.75 -6.99 6.35
N LYS A 44 -1.46 -8.18 5.82
CA LYS A 44 -2.47 -9.15 5.37
C LYS A 44 -3.32 -9.66 6.54
N VAL A 45 -2.69 -10.01 7.66
CA VAL A 45 -3.39 -10.49 8.85
C VAL A 45 -4.30 -9.39 9.42
N LEU A 46 -3.79 -8.18 9.53
CA LEU A 46 -4.55 -7.02 10.00
C LEU A 46 -5.73 -6.74 9.07
N LYS A 47 -5.50 -6.69 7.75
CA LYS A 47 -6.57 -6.49 6.77
C LYS A 47 -7.69 -7.52 6.94
N ASN A 48 -7.37 -8.81 7.00
CA ASN A 48 -8.38 -9.87 7.17
C ASN A 48 -9.10 -9.80 8.53
N HIS A 49 -8.45 -9.29 9.57
CA HIS A 49 -9.09 -9.03 10.85
C HIS A 49 -10.13 -7.92 10.71
N PHE A 50 -9.75 -6.75 10.17
CA PHE A 50 -10.64 -5.61 10.02
C PHE A 50 -11.75 -5.82 8.98
N ASP A 51 -11.46 -6.49 7.87
CA ASP A 51 -12.45 -6.81 6.82
C ASP A 51 -13.64 -7.59 7.40
N ARG A 52 -13.42 -8.51 8.35
CA ARG A 52 -14.49 -9.29 9.02
C ARG A 52 -15.47 -8.42 9.82
N PHE A 53 -15.00 -7.33 10.42
CA PHE A 53 -15.85 -6.38 11.13
C PHE A 53 -16.57 -5.44 10.16
N MET A 54 -15.87 -4.99 9.09
CA MET A 54 -16.46 -4.17 8.04
C MET A 54 -17.61 -4.88 7.31
N GLU A 55 -17.48 -6.18 7.02
CA GLU A 55 -18.56 -7.00 6.44
C GLU A 55 -19.81 -7.04 7.31
N ARG A 56 -19.64 -7.00 8.63
CA ARG A 56 -20.72 -6.96 9.63
C ARG A 56 -21.23 -5.56 9.92
N LYS A 57 -20.58 -4.52 9.37
CA LYS A 57 -20.79 -3.10 9.72
C LYS A 57 -20.61 -2.82 11.21
N GLU A 58 -19.75 -3.58 11.87
CA GLU A 58 -19.41 -3.42 13.28
C GLU A 58 -18.06 -2.73 13.42
N LEU A 59 -17.86 -2.00 14.52
CA LEU A 59 -16.56 -1.45 14.85
C LEU A 59 -15.69 -2.55 15.52
N PRO A 60 -14.43 -2.73 15.10
CA PRO A 60 -13.49 -3.61 15.78
C PRO A 60 -13.35 -3.24 17.26
N PRO A 61 -13.16 -4.22 18.15
CA PRO A 61 -13.14 -4.00 19.59
C PRO A 61 -12.04 -3.02 20.03
N GLU A 62 -10.93 -2.96 19.32
CA GLU A 62 -9.79 -2.07 19.53
C GLU A 62 -10.14 -0.61 19.24
N LEU A 63 -11.10 -0.36 18.34
CA LEU A 63 -11.50 0.97 17.91
C LEU A 63 -12.75 1.50 18.63
N ARG A 64 -13.39 0.71 19.50
CA ARG A 64 -14.61 1.13 20.24
C ARG A 64 -14.42 2.40 21.08
N HIS A 65 -13.22 2.67 21.57
CA HIS A 65 -12.93 3.91 22.30
C HIS A 65 -13.09 5.18 21.43
N LEU A 66 -13.06 5.06 20.09
CA LEU A 66 -13.32 6.15 19.17
C LEU A 66 -14.81 6.52 19.09
N GLU A 67 -15.73 5.62 19.47
CA GLU A 67 -17.17 5.92 19.55
C GLU A 67 -17.44 7.04 20.57
N CYS A 68 -16.69 7.07 21.67
CA CYS A 68 -16.77 8.16 22.66
C CYS A 68 -16.32 9.54 22.14
N MET A 69 -15.56 9.63 21.04
CA MET A 69 -15.08 10.92 20.52
C MET A 69 -16.07 11.59 19.56
N HIS A 70 -17.02 10.86 18.99
CA HIS A 70 -18.00 11.40 18.03
C HIS A 70 -19.43 11.49 18.58
N GLY A 71 -19.61 11.29 19.89
CA GLY A 71 -20.89 11.43 20.58
C GLY A 71 -21.58 10.08 20.78
N CYS A 72 -22.04 9.86 22.01
CA CYS A 72 -22.96 8.78 22.38
C CYS A 72 -24.30 8.96 21.64
#